data_AF-A0A256ZZ92-F1
#
_entry.id   AF-A0A256ZZ92-F1
#
_cell.length_a   1.000
_cell.length_b   1.000
_cell.length_c   1.000
_cell.angle_alpha   90.00
_cell.angle_beta   90.00
_cell.angle_gamma   90.00
#
_symmetry.space_group_name_H-M   'P 1'
#
loop_
_entity.id
_entity.type
_entity.pdbx_description
1 polymer ?
#
loop_
_entity_poly.entity_id
_entity_poly.type
_entity_poly.pdbx_seq_one_letter_code
_entity_poly.pdbx_strand_id
1 'polypeptide(L)' 'MVEKKFTTISIPTALAEKIKKRIEGTGFHSLSAYVTYVLREVLASMEEEEADEAFTKEEEEKIKERLRALGYLD' A
#
# COMPACT_ATOMS: atom_id res chain seq x y z
N MET A 1 8.76 -4.70 25.34
CA MET A 1 9.24 -5.20 24.04
C MET A 1 8.01 -5.64 23.26
N VAL A 2 7.71 -5.05 22.10
CA VAL A 2 6.55 -5.48 21.31
C VAL A 2 6.88 -6.88 20.77
N GLU A 3 6.17 -7.90 21.23
CA GLU A 3 6.27 -9.24 20.66
C GLU A 3 5.95 -9.16 19.17
N LYS A 4 6.94 -9.47 18.33
CA LYS A 4 6.70 -9.65 16.90
C LYS A 4 5.86 -10.92 16.75
N LYS A 5 4.56 -10.74 16.65
CA LYS A 5 3.62 -11.83 16.32
C LYS A 5 3.82 -12.18 14.84
N PHE A 6 4.16 -13.42 14.56
CA PHE A 6 4.32 -13.94 13.21
C PHE A 6 3.09 -14.75 12.84
N THR A 7 2.62 -14.59 11.60
CA THR A 7 1.52 -15.38 11.04
C THR A 7 2.08 -16.26 9.92
N THR A 8 1.70 -17.54 9.91
CA THR A 8 2.05 -18.47 8.83
C THR A 8 1.05 -18.35 7.70
N ILE A 9 1.54 -18.14 6.48
CA ILE A 9 0.71 -17.99 5.28
C ILE A 9 1.12 -19.09 4.29
N SER A 10 0.14 -19.83 3.79
CA SER A 10 0.38 -20.83 2.75
C SER A 10 0.33 -20.14 1.38
N ILE A 11 1.41 -20.25 0.62
CA ILE A 11 1.47 -19.79 -0.77
C ILE A 11 1.72 -20.97 -1.71
N PRO A 12 1.25 -20.91 -2.97
CA PRO A 12 1.56 -21.94 -3.95
C PRO A 12 3.07 -22.15 -4.09
N THR A 13 3.49 -23.41 -4.17
CA THR A 13 4.91 -23.78 -4.30
C THR A 13 5.58 -23.11 -5.50
N ALA A 14 4.87 -23.01 -6.63
CA ALA A 14 5.36 -22.32 -7.82
C ALA A 14 5.66 -20.83 -7.58
N LEU A 15 4.89 -20.15 -6.73
CA LEU A 15 5.16 -18.75 -6.34
C LEU A 15 6.36 -18.68 -5.40
N ALA A 16 6.43 -19.58 -4.41
CA ALA A 16 7.56 -19.64 -3.48
C ALA A 16 8.89 -19.86 -4.21
N GLU A 17 8.93 -20.73 -5.22
CA GLU A 17 10.13 -20.97 -6.03
C GLU A 17 10.53 -19.75 -6.87
N LYS A 18 9.57 -19.06 -7.48
CA LYS A 18 9.84 -17.81 -8.22
C LYS A 18 10.43 -16.74 -7.30
N ILE A 19 9.87 -16.59 -6.09
CA ILE A 19 10.37 -15.64 -5.11
C ILE A 19 11.78 -16.06 -4.66
N LYS A 20 12.01 -17.34 -4.41
CA LYS A 20 13.33 -17.87 -4.02
C LYS A 20 14.40 -17.55 -5.07
N LYS A 21 14.11 -17.78 -6.36
CA LYS A 21 15.01 -17.41 -7.47
C LYS A 21 15.23 -15.90 -7.58
N ARG A 22 14.21 -15.10 -7.27
CA ARG A 22 14.31 -13.63 -7.32
C ARG A 22 15.16 -13.08 -6.17
N ILE A 23 15.13 -13.69 -4.99
CA ILE A 23 15.93 -13.25 -3.84
C ILE A 23 17.38 -13.76 -3.89
N GLU A 24 17.68 -14.79 -4.68
CA GLU A 24 19.05 -15.28 -4.90
C GLU A 24 19.91 -14.16 -5.52
N GLY A 25 20.90 -13.68 -4.77
CA GLY A 25 21.77 -12.56 -5.17
C GLY A 25 21.33 -11.19 -4.64
N THR A 26 20.21 -11.12 -3.92
CA THR A 26 19.78 -9.92 -3.19
C THR A 26 20.25 -9.97 -1.73
N GLY A 27 20.13 -8.85 -1.02
CA GLY A 27 20.42 -8.78 0.43
C GLY A 27 19.37 -9.46 1.32
N PHE A 28 18.35 -10.12 0.76
CA PHE A 28 17.31 -10.77 1.54
C PHE A 28 17.74 -12.17 2.00
N HIS A 29 17.80 -12.36 3.32
CA HIS A 29 18.16 -13.64 3.94
C HIS A 29 16.99 -14.61 4.10
N SER A 30 15.74 -14.18 3.88
CA SER A 30 14.57 -15.04 3.98
C SER A 30 13.44 -14.66 3.02
N LEU A 31 12.71 -15.69 2.59
CA LEU A 31 11.44 -15.55 1.85
C LEU A 31 10.44 -14.69 2.61
N SER A 32 10.34 -14.89 3.94
CA SER A 32 9.45 -14.11 4.80
C SER A 32 9.80 -12.63 4.79
N ALA A 33 11.09 -12.26 4.85
CA ALA A 33 11.52 -10.87 4.84
C ALA A 33 11.17 -10.17 3.52
N TYR A 34 11.41 -10.85 2.39
CA TYR A 34 11.04 -10.32 1.08
C TYR A 34 9.53 -10.14 0.93
N VAL A 35 8.73 -11.15 1.32
CA VAL A 35 7.27 -11.07 1.25
C VAL A 35 6.74 -9.96 2.17
N THR A 36 7.27 -9.84 3.40
CA THR A 36 6.90 -8.74 4.31
C THR A 36 7.25 -7.37 3.73
N TYR A 37 8.41 -7.22 3.09
CA TYR A 37 8.79 -5.98 2.44
C TYR A 37 7.81 -5.61 1.34
N VAL A 38 7.54 -6.53 0.40
CA VAL A 38 6.63 -6.29 -0.71
C VAL A 38 5.22 -5.98 -0.23
N LEU A 39 4.70 -6.73 0.75
CA LEU A 39 3.38 -6.46 1.32
C LEU A 39 3.29 -5.08 1.98
N ARG A 40 4.35 -4.63 2.65
CA ARG A 40 4.38 -3.30 3.26
C ARG A 40 4.35 -2.20 2.20
N GLU A 41 5.16 -2.33 1.16
CA GLU A 41 5.19 -1.36 0.06
C GLU A 41 3.83 -1.27 -0.65
N VAL A 42 3.21 -2.41 -0.93
CA VAL A 42 1.89 -2.45 -1.60
C VAL A 42 0.79 -1.86 -0.71
N LEU A 43 0.81 -2.13 0.60
CA LEU A 43 -0.16 -1.53 1.52
C LEU A 43 0.06 -0.01 1.64
N ALA A 44 1.30 0.44 1.73
CA ALA A 44 1.62 1.87 1.79
C ALA A 44 1.14 2.61 0.52
N SER A 45 1.36 2.02 -0.67
CA SER A 45 0.88 2.64 -1.92
C SER A 45 -0.64 2.68 -2.00
N MET A 46 -1.33 1.64 -1.51
CA MET A 46 -2.81 1.62 -1.48
C MET A 46 -3.36 2.64 -0.48
N GLU A 47 -2.73 2.80 0.69
CA GLU A 47 -3.12 3.80 1.68
C GLU A 47 -2.89 5.23 1.16
N GLU A 48 -1.79 5.47 0.43
CA GLU A 48 -1.53 6.75 -0.24
C GLU A 48 -2.56 7.03 -1.34
N GLU A 49 -2.89 6.05 -2.19
CA GLU A 49 -3.92 6.18 -3.22
C GLU A 49 -5.32 6.44 -2.61
N GLU A 50 -5.69 5.72 -1.55
CA GLU A 50 -6.95 5.95 -0.83
C GLU A 50 -6.98 7.32 -0.15
N ALA A 51 -5.84 7.77 0.41
CA ALA A 51 -5.71 9.10 0.98
C ALA A 51 -5.83 10.19 -0.09
N ASP A 52 -5.12 10.06 -1.22
CA ASP A 52 -5.20 11.01 -2.33
C ASP A 52 -6.60 11.05 -2.95
N GLU A 53 -7.29 9.91 -3.08
CA GLU A 53 -8.70 9.85 -3.50
C GLU A 53 -9.66 10.49 -2.49
N ALA A 54 -9.39 10.35 -1.19
CA ALA A 54 -10.19 10.99 -0.15
C ALA A 54 -9.96 12.51 -0.12
N PHE A 55 -8.70 12.95 -0.21
CA PHE A 55 -8.32 14.36 -0.28
C PHE A 55 -8.92 15.03 -1.52
N THR A 56 -8.83 14.41 -2.69
CA THR A 56 -9.43 14.97 -3.93
C THR A 56 -10.94 15.13 -3.84
N LYS A 57 -11.67 14.18 -3.24
CA LYS A 57 -13.13 14.32 -3.05
C LYS A 57 -13.49 15.42 -2.04
N GLU A 58 -12.83 15.47 -0.88
CA GLU A 58 -13.08 16.53 0.12
C GLU A 58 -12.65 17.92 -0.36
N GLU A 59 -11.53 18.01 -1.08
CA GLU A 59 -11.06 19.27 -1.68
C GLU A 59 -11.97 19.73 -2.80
N GLU A 60 -12.48 18.82 -3.63
CA GLU A 60 -13.45 19.16 -4.68
C GLU A 60 -14.75 19.70 -4.09
N GLU A 61 -15.27 19.14 -2.99
CA GLU A 61 -16.43 19.70 -2.29
C GLU A 61 -16.15 21.08 -1.70
N LYS A 62 -15.01 21.27 -1.02
CA LYS A 62 -14.62 22.59 -0.49
C LYS A 62 -14.44 23.64 -1.58
N ILE A 63 -13.88 23.25 -2.72
CA ILE A 63 -13.72 24.15 -3.87
C ILE A 63 -15.09 24.49 -4.47
N LYS A 64 -16.00 23.50 -4.62
CA LYS A 64 -17.38 23.73 -5.07
C LYS A 64 -18.15 24.66 -4.13
N GLU A 65 -18.04 24.49 -2.82
CA GLU A 65 -18.66 25.40 -1.84
C GLU A 65 -18.10 26.81 -1.94
N ARG A 66 -16.77 26.96 -2.04
CA ARG A 66 -16.13 28.28 -2.22
C ARG A 66 -16.56 28.95 -3.52
N LEU A 67 -16.64 28.21 -4.62
CA LEU A 67 -17.07 28.75 -5.91
C LEU A 67 -18.56 29.13 -5.90
N ARG A 68 -19.42 28.35 -5.23
CA ARG A 68 -20.83 28.71 -4.96
C ARG A 68 -20.94 29.99 -4.12
N ALA A 69 -20.14 30.10 -3.05
CA ALA A 69 -20.12 31.29 -2.20
C ALA A 69 -19.62 32.55 -2.94
N LEU A 70 -18.78 32.38 -3.95
CA LEU A 70 -18.30 33.45 -4.82
C LEU A 70 -19.21 33.71 -6.03
N GLY A 71 -20.31 32.95 -6.19
CA GLY A 71 -21.30 33.15 -7.25
C GLY A 71 -20.87 32.66 -8.64
N TYR A 72 -19.87 31.76 -8.71
CA TYR A 72 -19.36 31.20 -9.98
C TYR A 72 -20.04 29.87 -10.37
N LEU A 73 -20.82 29.27 -9.47
CA LEU A 73 -21.60 28.06 -9.69
C LEU A 73 -23.00 28.30 -9.08
N ASP A 74 -24.06 28.10 -9.86
CA ASP A 74 -25.46 28.03 -9.40
C ASP A 74 -25.79 26.59 -8.94
#